data_AF-K8MXP8-F1
#
_entry.id   AF-K8MXP8-F1
#
_cell.length_a   1.000
_cell.length_b   1.000
_cell.length_c   1.000
_cell.angle_alpha   90.00
_cell.angle_beta   90.00
_cell.angle_gamma   90.00
#
_symmetry.space_group_name_H-M   'P 1'
#
loop_
_entity.id
_entity.type
_entity.pdbx_description
1 polymer ?
#
loop_
_entity_poly.entity_id
_entity_poly.type
_entity_poly.pdbx_seq_one_letter_code
_entity_poly.pdbx_strand_id
1 'polypeptide(L)'
;MNHDQQLSELIRKEDFLYQKERAILKEKRSLEDEMNRFEGYSFEAHRLLWNSFESYPSSRNLFDQLQEEVLHESRKMSNSYLEELEELDRQKRKIEDDLNDIYHERKKIYLEQESDNGNRSLSR
;
A
#
# COMPACT_ATOMS: atom_id res chain seq x y z
N MET A 1 18.22 1.02 31.55
CA MET A 1 17.71 -0.12 30.75
C MET A 1 18.93 -0.80 30.14
N ASN A 2 19.04 -2.13 30.15
CA ASN A 2 20.23 -2.81 29.60
C ASN A 2 20.22 -2.69 28.06
N HIS A 3 21.39 -2.49 27.43
CA HIS A 3 21.52 -2.46 25.96
C HIS A 3 20.96 -3.72 25.30
N ASP A 4 21.12 -4.90 25.92
CA ASP A 4 20.56 -6.15 25.41
C ASP A 4 19.01 -6.14 25.41
N GLN A 5 18.42 -5.51 26.43
CA GLN A 5 16.96 -5.36 26.51
C GLN A 5 16.47 -4.41 25.42
N GLN A 6 17.17 -3.29 25.20
CA GLN A 6 16.85 -2.34 24.13
C GLN A 6 16.96 -2.99 22.75
N LEU A 7 18.03 -3.75 22.48
CA LEU A 7 18.20 -4.48 21.23
C LEU A 7 17.09 -5.52 21.02
N SER A 8 16.71 -6.26 22.07
CA SER A 8 15.60 -7.21 21.98
C SER A 8 14.27 -6.54 21.67
N GLU A 9 14.02 -5.33 22.20
CA GLU A 9 12.82 -4.56 21.88
C GLU A 9 12.83 -4.06 20.44
N LEU A 10 13.97 -3.58 19.95
CA LEU A 10 14.14 -3.14 18.56
C LEU A 10 13.89 -4.28 17.57
N ILE A 11 14.43 -5.48 17.83
CA ILE A 11 14.19 -6.67 16.99
C ILE A 11 12.70 -7.02 16.94
N ARG A 12 12.00 -7.00 18.08
CA ARG A 12 10.55 -7.26 18.11
C ARG A 12 9.75 -6.23 17.31
N LYS A 13 10.13 -4.96 17.37
CA LYS A 13 9.50 -3.89 16.59
C LYS A 13 9.76 -4.08 15.09
N GLU A 14 10.99 -4.41 14.72
CA GLU A 14 11.40 -4.69 13.33
C GLU A 14 10.61 -5.86 12.76
N ASP A 15 10.50 -6.99 13.48
CA ASP A 15 9.70 -8.15 13.07
C ASP A 15 8.22 -7.79 12.87
N PHE A 16 7.65 -7.00 13.77
CA PHE A 16 6.26 -6.55 13.68
C PHE A 16 6.02 -5.64 12.47
N LEU A 17 6.96 -4.73 12.17
CA LEU A 17 6.90 -3.86 11.01
C LEU A 17 6.99 -4.65 9.70
N TYR A 18 7.89 -5.64 9.62
CA TYR A 18 7.95 -6.51 8.44
C TYR A 18 6.70 -7.35 8.23
N GLN A 19 6.04 -7.80 9.32
CA GLN A 19 4.74 -8.47 9.20
C GLN A 19 3.67 -7.55 8.62
N LYS A 20 3.62 -6.28 9.06
CA LYS A 20 2.72 -5.27 8.51
C LYS A 20 3.01 -4.98 7.04
N GLU A 21 4.28 -4.81 6.66
CA GLU A 21 4.67 -4.57 5.28
C GLU A 21 4.18 -5.71 4.37
N ARG A 22 4.35 -6.96 4.79
CA ARG A 22 3.85 -8.13 4.04
C ARG A 22 2.33 -8.14 3.91
N ALA A 23 1.60 -7.72 4.95
CA ALA A 23 0.15 -7.61 4.90
C ALA A 23 -0.28 -6.54 3.87
N ILE A 24 0.34 -5.36 3.92
CA ILE A 24 0.11 -4.26 2.96
C ILE A 24 0.38 -4.72 1.52
N LEU A 25 1.50 -5.41 1.27
CA LEU A 25 1.83 -5.90 -0.07
C LEU A 25 0.82 -6.92 -0.59
N LYS A 26 0.27 -7.76 0.30
CA LYS A 26 -0.78 -8.72 -0.05
C LYS A 26 -2.08 -8.01 -0.39
N GLU A 27 -2.47 -7.02 0.41
CA GLU A 27 -3.67 -6.22 0.20
C GLU A 27 -3.58 -5.40 -1.09
N LYS A 28 -2.45 -4.74 -1.33
CA LYS A 28 -2.16 -4.00 -2.57
C LYS A 28 -2.37 -4.87 -3.80
N ARG A 29 -1.77 -6.07 -3.81
CA ARG A 29 -1.97 -7.02 -4.92
C ARG A 29 -3.43 -7.42 -5.09
N SER A 30 -4.16 -7.64 -3.98
CA SER A 30 -5.58 -7.97 -4.04
C SER A 30 -6.42 -6.85 -4.65
N LEU A 31 -6.13 -5.59 -4.29
CA LEU A 31 -6.81 -4.41 -4.83
C LEU A 31 -6.46 -4.19 -6.31
N GLU A 32 -5.20 -4.35 -6.70
CA GLU A 32 -4.78 -4.30 -8.11
C GLU A 32 -5.52 -5.36 -8.94
N ASP A 33 -5.61 -6.59 -8.43
CA ASP A 33 -6.35 -7.67 -9.09
C ASP A 33 -7.86 -7.37 -9.19
N GLU A 34 -8.44 -6.73 -8.18
CA GLU A 34 -9.85 -6.35 -8.17
C GLU A 34 -10.15 -5.21 -9.14
N MET A 35 -9.31 -4.18 -9.14
CA MET A 35 -9.39 -3.06 -10.07
C MET A 35 -9.27 -3.55 -11.52
N ASN A 36 -8.32 -4.45 -11.82
CA ASN A 36 -8.18 -5.04 -13.15
C ASN A 36 -9.43 -5.82 -13.59
N ARG A 37 -10.06 -6.58 -12.68
CA ARG A 37 -11.33 -7.27 -12.97
C ARG A 37 -12.45 -6.28 -13.24
N PHE A 38 -12.55 -5.24 -12.42
CA PHE A 38 -13.53 -4.19 -12.56
C PHE A 38 -13.41 -3.46 -13.90
N GLU A 39 -12.19 -3.08 -14.29
CA GLU A 39 -11.92 -2.45 -15.59
C GLU A 39 -12.30 -3.36 -16.75
N GLY A 40 -11.99 -4.66 -16.66
CA GLY A 40 -12.40 -5.64 -17.65
C GLY A 40 -13.93 -5.75 -17.80
N TYR A 41 -14.66 -5.82 -16.68
CA TYR A 41 -16.13 -5.84 -16.71
C TYR A 41 -16.71 -4.53 -17.25
N SER A 42 -16.18 -3.39 -16.82
CA SER A 42 -16.61 -2.08 -17.29
C SER A 42 -16.39 -1.90 -18.79
N PHE A 43 -15.25 -2.37 -19.31
CA PHE A 43 -14.97 -2.36 -20.75
C PHE A 43 -15.97 -3.23 -21.53
N GLU A 44 -16.22 -4.46 -21.07
CA GLU A 44 -17.14 -5.36 -21.75
C GLU A 44 -18.59 -4.86 -21.70
N ALA A 45 -19.02 -4.30 -20.57
CA ALA A 45 -20.33 -3.66 -20.45
C ALA A 45 -20.50 -2.50 -21.44
N HIS A 46 -19.50 -1.61 -21.54
CA HIS A 46 -19.51 -0.53 -22.53
C HIS A 46 -19.57 -1.06 -23.96
N ARG A 47 -18.83 -2.12 -24.28
CA ARG A 47 -18.85 -2.75 -25.61
C ARG A 47 -20.25 -3.30 -25.95
N LEU A 48 -20.89 -3.99 -25.02
CA LEU A 48 -22.24 -4.55 -25.21
C LEU A 48 -23.29 -3.46 -25.34
N LEU A 49 -23.19 -2.40 -24.54
CA LEU A 49 -24.03 -1.21 -24.69
C LEU A 49 -23.84 -0.62 -26.10
N TRP A 50 -22.59 -0.35 -26.51
CA TRP A 50 -22.25 0.19 -27.83
C TRP A 50 -22.86 -0.62 -28.99
N ASN A 51 -22.71 -1.94 -28.98
CA ASN A 51 -23.28 -2.82 -30.00
C ASN A 51 -24.82 -2.76 -30.05
N SER A 52 -25.47 -2.50 -28.91
CA SER A 52 -26.93 -2.38 -28.84
C SER A 52 -27.44 -1.10 -29.50
N PHE A 53 -26.66 -0.01 -29.50
CA PHE A 53 -27.01 1.24 -30.20
C PHE A 53 -27.14 1.04 -31.71
N GLU A 54 -26.24 0.24 -32.31
CA GLU A 54 -26.28 -0.04 -33.75
C GLU A 54 -27.59 -0.72 -34.16
N SER A 55 -28.21 -1.47 -33.23
CA SER A 55 -29.46 -2.18 -33.46
C SER A 55 -30.71 -1.33 -33.26
N TYR A 56 -30.64 -0.25 -32.46
CA TYR A 56 -31.81 0.59 -32.12
C TYR A 56 -31.51 2.10 -32.18
N PRO A 57 -31.50 2.69 -33.38
CA PRO A 57 -31.16 4.11 -33.57
C PRO A 57 -32.15 5.08 -32.92
N SER A 58 -33.42 4.70 -32.77
CA SER A 58 -34.48 5.54 -32.20
C SER A 58 -34.35 5.75 -30.68
N SER A 59 -33.61 4.88 -29.99
CA SER A 59 -33.34 4.95 -28.55
C SER A 59 -32.00 5.59 -28.20
N ARG A 60 -31.32 6.21 -29.19
CA ARG A 60 -29.98 6.79 -29.01
C ARG A 60 -29.88 7.75 -27.82
N ASN A 61 -30.82 8.67 -27.65
CA ASN A 61 -30.80 9.62 -26.52
C ASN A 61 -30.86 8.94 -25.14
N LEU A 62 -31.64 7.85 -25.01
CA LEU A 62 -31.73 7.10 -23.76
C LEU A 62 -30.41 6.40 -23.46
N PHE A 63 -29.82 5.78 -24.49
CA PHE A 63 -28.57 5.07 -24.32
C PHE A 63 -27.36 6.01 -24.12
N ASP A 64 -27.35 7.21 -24.72
CA ASP A 64 -26.33 8.23 -24.47
C ASP A 64 -26.33 8.65 -22.98
N GLN A 65 -27.51 8.85 -22.38
CA GLN A 65 -27.65 9.13 -20.95
C GLN A 65 -27.15 7.98 -20.08
N LEU A 66 -27.55 6.74 -20.41
CA LEU A 66 -27.08 5.55 -19.69
C LEU A 66 -25.57 5.39 -19.79
N GLN A 67 -24.97 5.66 -20.95
CA GLN A 67 -23.53 5.59 -21.13
C GLN A 67 -22.80 6.64 -20.27
N GLU A 68 -23.32 7.86 -20.20
CA GLU A 68 -22.75 8.91 -19.35
C GLU A 68 -22.80 8.53 -17.85
N GLU A 69 -23.92 8.00 -17.38
CA GLU A 69 -24.08 7.52 -16.00
C GLU A 69 -23.14 6.35 -15.69
N VAL A 70 -23.05 5.35 -16.58
CA VAL A 70 -22.16 4.20 -16.40
C VAL A 70 -20.70 4.65 -16.38
N LEU A 71 -20.29 5.58 -17.26
CA LEU A 71 -18.94 6.14 -17.25
C LEU A 71 -18.66 6.91 -15.96
N HIS A 72 -19.62 7.69 -15.47
CA HIS A 72 -19.49 8.44 -14.23
C HIS A 72 -19.27 7.52 -13.03
N GLU A 73 -20.14 6.53 -12.84
CA GLU A 73 -20.01 5.56 -11.74
C GLU A 73 -18.74 4.71 -11.90
N SER A 74 -18.37 4.36 -13.14
CA SER A 74 -17.14 3.61 -13.38
C SER A 74 -15.88 4.38 -12.96
N ARG A 75 -15.82 5.67 -13.28
CA ARG A 75 -14.72 6.56 -12.86
C ARG A 75 -14.68 6.72 -11.35
N LYS A 76 -15.84 6.88 -10.72
CA LYS A 76 -15.94 6.99 -9.26
C LYS A 76 -15.41 5.74 -8.56
N MET A 77 -15.79 4.55 -9.05
CA MET A 77 -15.27 3.28 -8.52
C MET A 77 -13.77 3.11 -8.77
N SER A 78 -13.28 3.41 -9.98
CA SER A 78 -11.85 3.35 -10.30
C SER A 78 -11.03 4.30 -9.41
N ASN A 79 -11.51 5.53 -9.19
CA ASN A 79 -10.88 6.48 -8.28
C ASN A 79 -10.83 5.97 -6.84
N SER A 80 -11.89 5.29 -6.36
CA SER A 80 -11.90 4.68 -5.02
C SER A 80 -10.76 3.65 -4.87
N TYR A 81 -10.54 2.79 -5.86
CA TYR A 81 -9.42 1.84 -5.83
C TYR A 81 -8.06 2.56 -5.81
N LEU A 82 -7.91 3.62 -6.60
CA LEU A 82 -6.67 4.41 -6.62
C LEU A 82 -6.40 5.08 -5.27
N GLU A 83 -7.42 5.65 -4.62
CA GLU A 83 -7.30 6.25 -3.29
C GLU A 83 -6.87 5.22 -2.22
N GLU A 84 -7.42 4.01 -2.27
CA GLU A 84 -7.02 2.91 -1.38
C GLU A 84 -5.58 2.45 -1.64
N LEU A 85 -5.18 2.32 -2.91
CA LEU A 85 -3.80 1.99 -3.28
C LEU A 85 -2.80 3.07 -2.82
N GLU A 86 -3.16 4.35 -2.94
CA GLU A 86 -2.34 5.47 -2.45
C GLU A 86 -2.21 5.46 -0.92
N GLU A 87 -3.27 5.09 -0.20
CA GLU A 87 -3.24 4.92 1.26
C GLU A 87 -2.28 3.80 1.66
N LEU A 88 -2.34 2.63 1.00
CA LEU A 88 -1.40 1.54 1.23
C LEU A 88 0.05 1.94 0.95
N ASP A 89 0.30 2.72 -0.10
CA ASP A 89 1.64 3.22 -0.42
C ASP A 89 2.13 4.27 0.60
N ARG A 90 1.23 5.04 1.21
CA ARG A 90 1.57 5.93 2.34
C ARG A 90 1.91 5.13 3.59
N GLN A 91 1.16 4.07 3.90
CA GLN A 91 1.43 3.19 5.04
C GLN A 91 2.77 2.44 4.87
N LYS A 92 3.08 1.96 3.66
CA LYS A 92 4.35 1.30 3.36
C LYS A 92 5.54 2.23 3.59
N ARG A 93 5.48 3.47 3.07
CA ARG A 93 6.53 4.48 3.29
C ARG A 93 6.77 4.76 4.77
N LYS A 94 5.69 4.86 5.55
CA LYS A 94 5.81 5.04 7.00
C LYS A 94 6.53 3.87 7.68
N ILE A 95 6.27 2.64 7.25
CA ILE A 95 6.98 1.46 7.76
C ILE A 95 8.47 1.51 7.39
N GLU A 96 8.79 1.93 6.16
CA GLU A 96 10.18 2.10 5.72
C GLU A 96 10.92 3.15 6.56
N ASP A 97 10.27 4.28 6.86
CA ASP A 97 10.81 5.31 7.75
C ASP A 97 11.02 4.76 9.17
N ASP A 98 10.01 4.09 9.75
CA ASP A 98 10.09 3.48 11.09
C ASP A 98 11.22 2.43 11.18
N LEU A 99 11.42 1.64 10.12
CA LEU A 99 12.53 0.67 10.03
C LEU A 99 13.89 1.36 9.96
N ASN A 100 13.99 2.47 9.23
CA ASN A 100 15.22 3.25 9.16
C ASN A 100 15.60 3.86 10.51
N ASP A 101 14.62 4.34 11.28
CA ASP A 101 14.82 4.81 12.65
C ASP A 101 15.35 3.69 13.56
N ILE A 102 14.77 2.49 13.47
CA ILE A 102 15.25 1.31 14.22
C ILE A 102 16.69 0.98 13.87
N TYR A 103 17.06 1.05 12.58
CA TYR A 103 18.43 0.82 12.13
C TYR A 103 19.41 1.80 12.79
N HIS A 104 19.06 3.09 12.83
CA HIS A 104 19.91 4.11 13.44
C HIS A 104 20.02 3.97 14.97
N GLU A 105 18.91 3.64 15.66
CA GLU A 105 18.93 3.37 17.10
C GLU A 105 19.79 2.15 17.45
N ARG A 106 19.65 1.05 16.70
CA ARG A 106 20.49 -0.14 16.86
C ARG A 106 21.97 0.18 16.65
N LYS A 107 22.30 0.97 15.62
CA LYS A 107 23.68 1.41 15.36
C LYS A 107 24.25 2.25 16.51
N LYS A 108 23.44 3.15 17.07
CA LYS A 108 23.84 3.97 18.23
C LYS A 108 24.16 3.10 19.45
N ILE A 109 23.31 2.12 19.77
CA ILE A 109 23.54 1.19 20.88
C ILE A 109 24.87 0.45 20.71
N TYR A 110 25.18 -0.03 19.51
CA TYR A 110 26.46 -0.71 19.27
C TYR A 110 27.67 0.20 19.49
N LEU A 111 27.60 1.45 19.03
CA LEU A 111 28.67 2.44 19.26
C LEU A 111 28.86 2.74 20.75
N GLU A 112 27.77 2.86 21.50
CA GLU A 112 27.83 3.07 22.96
C GLU A 112 28.49 1.88 23.67
N GLN A 113 28.11 0.64 23.31
CA GLN A 113 28.72 -0.58 23.84
C GLN A 113 30.23 -0.68 23.54
N GLU A 114 30.66 -0.29 22.34
CA GLU A 114 32.09 -0.23 21.99
C GLU A 114 32.86 0.78 22.83
N SER A 115 32.29 1.97 23.06
CA SER A 115 32.91 3.03 23.87
C SER A 115 33.05 2.65 25.35
N ASP A 116 32.05 1.97 25.92
CA ASP A 116 32.08 1.48 27.29
C ASP A 116 33.14 0.40 27.50
N ASN A 117 33.31 -0.48 26.51
CA ASN A 117 34.35 -1.51 26.53
C ASN A 117 35.76 -0.91 26.40
N GLY A 118 35.93 0.11 25.56
CA GLY A 118 37.19 0.86 25.43
C GLY A 118 37.62 1.54 26.73
N ASN A 119 36.71 2.23 27.41
CA ASN A 119 37.00 2.93 28.68
C ASN A 119 37.36 1.97 29.82
N ARG A 120 36.76 0.78 29.86
CA ARG A 120 37.12 -0.27 30.84
C ARG A 120 38.50 -0.86 30.61
N SER A 121 38.96 -0.91 29.35
CA SER A 121 40.29 -1.44 29.01
C SER A 121 41.45 -0.50 29.40
N LEU A 122 41.18 0.82 29.47
CA LEU A 122 42.17 1.85 29.83
C LEU A 122 42.22 2.14 31.34
N SER A 123 41.27 1.63 32.12
CA SER A 123 41.17 1.83 33.57
C SER A 123 41.81 0.70 34.40
N ARG A 124 42.67 -0.13 33.79
CA ARG A 124 43.38 -1.25 34.44
C ARG A 124 44.88 -0.99 34.54
#